data_AF-A0A9W7Z3L4-F1
#
_entry.id   AF-A0A9W7Z3L4-F1
#
_cell.length_a   1.000
_cell.length_b   1.000
_cell.length_c   1.000
_cell.angle_alpha   90.00
_cell.angle_beta   90.00
_cell.angle_gamma   90.00
#
_symmetry.space_group_name_H-M   'P 1'
#
loop_
_entity.id
_entity.type
_entity.pdbx_description
1 polymer ?
#
loop_
_entity_poly.entity_id
_entity_poly.type
_entity_poly.pdbx_seq_one_letter_code
_entity_poly.pdbx_strand_id
1 'polypeptide(L)'
;MTKEEELKEKTAKGLKFKEEGATAFKAGNYDKALKHYHFALLHLRGLNDNPLTVGNARDPENLKEEDITELEKEISTINSNMALCQLRLERFDQITRCANAALKANPFNPKAKFRLAQGLIREGSIIKATKLLDELEKDSPNDPAFAAERRQIQHKEKQSEIKQRQEFAGMFDRAKE
;
A
#
# COMPACT_ATOMS: atom_id res chain seq x y z
N MET A 1 -28.22 -19.82 -16.90
CA MET A 1 -27.44 -18.99 -15.96
C MET A 1 -27.47 -17.58 -16.46
N THR A 2 -28.07 -16.68 -15.69
CA THR A 2 -28.10 -15.25 -16.04
C THR A 2 -26.73 -14.64 -15.72
N LYS A 3 -26.31 -13.60 -16.46
CA LYS A 3 -25.03 -12.90 -16.24
C LYS A 3 -24.90 -12.37 -14.79
N GLU A 4 -26.02 -12.09 -14.12
CA GLU A 4 -26.05 -11.66 -12.72
C GLU A 4 -25.71 -12.79 -11.73
N GLU A 5 -26.11 -14.03 -12.01
CA GLU A 5 -25.77 -15.18 -11.17
C GLU A 5 -24.27 -15.49 -11.22
N GLU A 6 -23.68 -15.46 -12.42
CA GLU A 6 -22.23 -15.64 -12.59
C GLU A 6 -21.41 -14.53 -11.92
N LEU A 7 -21.91 -13.29 -11.96
CA LEU A 7 -21.30 -12.14 -11.29
C LEU A 7 -21.27 -12.34 -9.77
N LYS A 8 -22.40 -12.73 -9.18
CA LYS A 8 -22.53 -13.02 -7.75
C LYS A 8 -21.68 -14.22 -7.30
N GLU A 9 -21.57 -15.25 -8.13
CA GLU A 9 -20.75 -16.41 -7.80
C GLU A 9 -19.25 -16.08 -7.82
N LYS A 10 -18.81 -15.28 -8.80
CA LYS A 10 -17.40 -14.83 -8.90
C LYS A 10 -17.03 -13.87 -7.76
N THR A 11 -17.92 -12.96 -7.37
CA THR A 11 -17.67 -12.10 -6.19
C THR A 11 -17.60 -12.92 -4.91
N ALA A 12 -18.51 -13.89 -4.72
CA ALA A 12 -18.47 -14.80 -3.57
C ALA A 12 -17.16 -15.61 -3.51
N LYS A 13 -16.68 -16.12 -4.65
CA LYS A 13 -15.38 -16.81 -4.73
C LYS A 13 -14.22 -15.86 -4.37
N GLY A 14 -14.23 -14.63 -4.88
CA GLY A 14 -13.24 -13.61 -4.54
C GLY A 14 -13.17 -13.31 -3.04
N LEU A 15 -14.34 -13.20 -2.38
CA LEU A 15 -14.43 -12.97 -0.94
C LEU A 15 -13.93 -14.17 -0.13
N LYS A 16 -14.23 -15.41 -0.54
CA LYS A 16 -13.67 -16.61 0.11
C LYS A 16 -12.14 -16.61 0.08
N PHE A 17 -11.53 -16.31 -1.06
CA PHE A 17 -10.07 -16.22 -1.15
C PHE A 17 -9.48 -15.08 -0.31
N LYS A 18 -10.19 -13.96 -0.15
CA LYS A 18 -9.79 -12.88 0.78
C LYS A 18 -9.76 -13.38 2.23
N GLU A 19 -10.75 -14.17 2.65
CA GLU A 19 -10.83 -14.75 4.00
C GLU A 19 -9.75 -15.82 4.24
N GLU A 20 -9.50 -16.68 3.25
CA GLU A 20 -8.41 -17.66 3.28
C GLU A 20 -7.04 -16.96 3.38
N GLY A 21 -6.85 -15.87 2.64
CA GLY A 21 -5.66 -15.03 2.73
C GLY A 21 -5.48 -14.44 4.13
N ALA A 22 -6.57 -13.96 4.75
CA ALA A 22 -6.54 -13.44 6.11
C ALA A 22 -6.21 -14.53 7.15
N THR A 23 -6.71 -15.74 6.96
CA THR A 23 -6.41 -16.90 7.80
C THR A 23 -4.94 -17.31 7.66
N ALA A 24 -4.43 -17.39 6.43
CA ALA A 24 -3.01 -17.68 6.17
C ALA A 24 -2.08 -16.60 6.73
N PHE A 25 -2.50 -15.32 6.69
CA PHE A 25 -1.76 -14.21 7.30
C PHE A 25 -1.67 -14.35 8.82
N LYS A 26 -2.78 -14.68 9.49
CA LYS A 26 -2.79 -14.95 10.94
C LYS A 26 -1.91 -16.15 11.31
N ALA A 27 -1.83 -17.15 10.43
CA ALA A 27 -0.96 -18.31 10.59
C ALA A 27 0.53 -18.02 10.27
N GLY A 28 0.90 -16.78 9.94
CA GLY A 28 2.28 -16.39 9.60
C GLY A 28 2.76 -16.83 8.22
N ASN A 29 1.90 -17.47 7.42
CA ASN A 29 2.24 -17.96 6.08
C ASN A 29 2.00 -16.87 5.03
N TYR A 30 2.88 -15.87 4.98
CA TYR A 30 2.71 -14.69 4.13
C TYR A 30 2.72 -15.00 2.63
N ASP A 31 3.56 -15.92 2.15
CA ASP A 31 3.56 -16.31 0.72
C ASP A 31 2.26 -17.03 0.31
N LYS A 32 1.68 -17.86 1.19
CA LYS A 32 0.36 -18.47 0.93
C LYS A 32 -0.73 -17.40 0.94
N ALA A 33 -0.71 -16.49 1.91
CA ALA A 33 -1.64 -15.37 1.97
C ALA A 33 -1.61 -14.55 0.67
N LEU A 34 -0.41 -14.24 0.16
CA LEU A 34 -0.24 -13.58 -1.13
C LEU A 34 -0.90 -14.35 -2.26
N LYS A 35 -0.72 -15.67 -2.36
CA LYS A 35 -1.38 -16.49 -3.40
C LYS A 35 -2.89 -16.37 -3.33
N HIS A 36 -3.49 -16.55 -2.15
CA HIS A 36 -4.95 -16.41 -1.98
C HIS A 36 -5.42 -14.99 -2.34
N TYR A 37 -4.68 -13.94 -1.97
CA TYR A 37 -5.03 -12.57 -2.37
C TYR A 37 -4.94 -12.34 -3.88
N HIS A 38 -3.97 -12.92 -4.58
CA HIS A 38 -3.92 -12.85 -6.05
C HIS A 38 -5.11 -13.56 -6.70
N PHE A 39 -5.51 -14.74 -6.18
CA PHE A 39 -6.72 -15.42 -6.66
C PHE A 39 -7.98 -14.60 -6.39
N ALA A 40 -8.08 -13.97 -5.22
CA ALA A 40 -9.17 -13.05 -4.90
C ALA A 40 -9.26 -11.91 -5.93
N LEU A 41 -8.13 -11.26 -6.22
CA LEU A 41 -8.07 -10.20 -7.23
C LEU A 41 -8.39 -10.69 -8.63
N LEU A 42 -8.00 -11.91 -9.01
CA LEU A 42 -8.32 -12.49 -10.32
C LEU A 42 -9.83 -12.63 -10.49
N HIS A 43 -10.52 -13.14 -9.47
CA HIS A 43 -11.98 -13.30 -9.51
C HIS A 43 -12.72 -11.96 -9.45
N LEU A 44 -12.21 -10.97 -8.72
CA LEU A 44 -12.81 -9.65 -8.61
C LEU A 44 -12.52 -8.75 -9.83
N ARG A 45 -11.34 -8.88 -10.45
CA ARG A 45 -10.94 -8.09 -11.62
C ARG A 45 -11.42 -8.71 -12.92
N GLY A 46 -11.55 -10.03 -13.01
CA GLY A 46 -12.24 -10.71 -14.12
C GLY A 46 -13.74 -10.40 -14.21
N LEU A 47 -14.28 -9.65 -13.24
CA LEU A 47 -15.62 -9.04 -13.28
C LEU A 47 -15.60 -7.60 -13.76
N ASN A 48 -14.43 -6.95 -13.72
CA ASN A 48 -14.21 -5.59 -14.21
C ASN A 48 -13.80 -5.59 -15.69
N ASP A 49 -14.18 -6.63 -16.44
CA ASP A 49 -14.02 -6.79 -17.89
C ASP A 49 -15.00 -5.85 -18.65
N ASN A 50 -15.19 -4.65 -18.11
CA ASN A 50 -15.77 -3.54 -18.82
C ASN A 50 -14.59 -2.67 -19.29
N PRO A 51 -14.18 -2.74 -20.57
CA PRO A 51 -13.07 -1.94 -21.11
C PRO A 51 -13.23 -0.43 -20.89
N LEU A 52 -14.45 0.01 -20.55
CA LEU A 52 -14.84 1.39 -20.28
C LEU A 52 -14.36 1.95 -18.93
N THR A 53 -13.99 1.13 -17.93
CA THR A 53 -13.52 1.62 -16.61
C THR A 53 -12.00 1.62 -16.47
N VAL A 54 -11.28 0.93 -17.36
CA VAL A 54 -9.80 0.89 -17.36
C VAL A 54 -9.20 2.13 -18.05
N GLY A 55 -10.00 2.87 -18.84
CA GLY A 55 -9.58 4.05 -19.61
C GLY A 55 -10.01 5.42 -19.04
N ASN A 56 -11.01 5.48 -18.16
CA ASN A 56 -11.37 6.73 -17.50
C ASN A 56 -10.48 6.91 -16.28
N ALA A 57 -9.30 7.51 -16.46
CA ALA A 57 -8.61 8.16 -15.37
C ALA A 57 -9.55 9.22 -14.79
N ARG A 58 -10.37 8.83 -13.79
CA ARG A 58 -11.19 9.76 -13.03
C ARG A 58 -10.23 10.81 -12.46
N ASP A 59 -10.52 12.08 -12.71
CA ASP A 59 -9.70 13.17 -12.20
C ASP A 59 -9.61 13.05 -10.67
N PRO A 60 -8.42 12.84 -10.09
CA PRO A 60 -8.25 12.59 -8.66
C PRO A 60 -8.80 13.72 -7.79
N GLU A 61 -8.87 14.94 -8.33
CA GLU A 61 -9.30 16.16 -7.61
C GLU A 61 -10.82 16.25 -7.40
N ASN A 62 -11.63 15.56 -8.20
CA ASN A 62 -13.09 15.60 -8.11
C ASN A 62 -13.73 14.28 -7.63
N LEU A 63 -12.91 13.27 -7.35
CA LEU A 63 -13.38 12.00 -6.78
C LEU A 63 -13.87 12.21 -5.35
N LYS A 64 -15.10 11.77 -5.06
CA LYS A 64 -15.61 11.67 -3.69
C LYS A 64 -15.54 10.22 -3.22
N GLU A 65 -15.52 10.01 -1.91
CA GLU A 65 -15.52 8.67 -1.33
C GLU A 65 -16.79 7.87 -1.67
N GLU A 66 -17.90 8.57 -1.92
CA GLU A 66 -19.18 8.02 -2.36
C GLU A 66 -19.14 7.41 -3.77
N ASP A 67 -18.25 7.91 -4.63
CA ASP A 67 -18.10 7.44 -6.02
C ASP A 67 -17.31 6.13 -6.12
N ILE A 68 -16.67 5.72 -5.02
CA ILE A 68 -15.91 4.47 -4.95
C ILE A 68 -16.88 3.31 -4.72
N THR A 69 -16.95 2.42 -5.71
CA THR A 69 -17.80 1.24 -5.67
C THR A 69 -17.36 0.27 -4.57
N GLU A 70 -18.27 -0.57 -4.07
CA GLU A 70 -17.93 -1.60 -3.09
C GLU A 70 -16.84 -2.55 -3.61
N LEU A 71 -16.86 -2.87 -4.90
CA LEU A 71 -15.84 -3.68 -5.55
C LEU A 71 -14.45 -3.01 -5.50
N GLU A 72 -14.37 -1.70 -5.76
CA GLU A 72 -13.12 -0.93 -5.66
C GLU A 72 -12.61 -0.86 -4.22
N LYS A 73 -13.50 -0.71 -3.23
CA LYS A 73 -13.14 -0.78 -1.80
C LYS A 73 -12.56 -2.15 -1.43
N GLU A 74 -13.12 -3.22 -1.97
CA GLU A 74 -12.65 -4.59 -1.76
C GLU A 74 -11.29 -4.84 -2.42
N ILE A 75 -11.13 -4.45 -3.69
CA ILE A 75 -9.86 -4.52 -4.42
C ILE A 75 -8.78 -3.71 -3.67
N SER A 76 -9.12 -2.51 -3.18
CA SER A 76 -8.22 -1.70 -2.38
C SER A 76 -7.80 -2.43 -1.10
N THR A 77 -8.76 -3.00 -0.37
CA THR A 77 -8.51 -3.74 0.87
C THR A 77 -7.57 -4.93 0.64
N ILE A 78 -7.79 -5.71 -0.43
CA ILE A 78 -6.95 -6.87 -0.77
C ILE A 78 -5.53 -6.44 -1.12
N ASN A 79 -5.36 -5.47 -2.03
CA ASN A 79 -4.03 -4.95 -2.38
C ASN A 79 -3.30 -4.36 -1.16
N SER A 80 -4.03 -3.70 -0.28
CA SER A 80 -3.51 -3.16 0.96
C SER A 80 -3.02 -4.31 1.87
N ASN A 81 -3.78 -5.41 2.01
CA ASN A 81 -3.34 -6.58 2.77
C ASN A 81 -2.13 -7.29 2.14
N MET A 82 -2.03 -7.30 0.81
CA MET A 82 -0.83 -7.78 0.12
C MET A 82 0.39 -6.91 0.46
N ALA A 83 0.25 -5.58 0.48
CA ALA A 83 1.34 -4.69 0.90
C ALA A 83 1.82 -5.00 2.32
N LEU A 84 0.91 -5.33 3.24
CA LEU A 84 1.28 -5.77 4.60
C LEU A 84 2.02 -7.12 4.60
N CYS A 85 1.60 -8.08 3.75
CA CYS A 85 2.35 -9.33 3.59
C CYS A 85 3.77 -9.08 3.06
N GLN A 86 3.91 -8.19 2.07
CA GLN A 86 5.22 -7.83 1.53
C GLN A 86 6.10 -7.11 2.56
N LEU A 87 5.50 -6.31 3.45
CA LEU A 87 6.21 -5.69 4.58
C LEU A 87 6.76 -6.75 5.53
N ARG A 88 6.00 -7.82 5.81
CA ARG A 88 6.45 -8.95 6.64
C ARG A 88 7.51 -9.80 5.96
N LEU A 89 7.52 -9.84 4.63
CA LEU A 89 8.53 -10.53 3.82
C LEU A 89 9.73 -9.65 3.44
N GLU A 90 9.76 -8.39 3.91
CA GLU A 90 10.81 -7.41 3.61
C GLU A 90 11.06 -7.17 2.11
N ARG A 91 10.03 -7.39 1.26
CA ARG A 91 10.10 -7.15 -0.19
C ARG A 91 9.72 -5.70 -0.51
N PHE A 92 10.62 -4.77 -0.23
CA PHE A 92 10.33 -3.33 -0.22
C PHE A 92 9.74 -2.77 -1.52
N ASP A 93 10.26 -3.17 -2.68
CA ASP A 93 9.75 -2.73 -3.99
C ASP A 93 8.28 -3.12 -4.22
N GLN A 94 7.85 -4.25 -3.65
CA GLN A 94 6.49 -4.75 -3.80
C GLN A 94 5.52 -4.07 -2.83
N ILE A 95 6.00 -3.52 -1.71
CA ILE A 95 5.15 -2.80 -0.75
C ILE A 95 4.55 -1.56 -1.42
N THR A 96 5.39 -0.72 -2.02
CA THR A 96 4.95 0.52 -2.67
C THR A 96 4.06 0.21 -3.88
N ARG A 97 4.38 -0.82 -4.67
CA ARG A 97 3.55 -1.28 -5.79
C ARG A 97 2.15 -1.70 -5.33
N CYS A 98 2.05 -2.59 -4.33
CA CYS A 98 0.76 -3.04 -3.81
C CYS A 98 -0.02 -1.90 -3.14
N ALA A 99 0.65 -1.03 -2.38
CA ALA A 99 -0.01 0.09 -1.72
C ALA A 99 -0.54 1.12 -2.74
N ASN A 100 0.22 1.44 -3.79
CA ASN A 100 -0.24 2.30 -4.88
C ASN A 100 -1.39 1.67 -5.67
N ALA A 101 -1.37 0.35 -5.91
CA ALA A 101 -2.50 -0.35 -6.51
C ALA A 101 -3.77 -0.26 -5.65
N ALA A 102 -3.62 -0.33 -4.31
CA ALA A 102 -4.72 -0.13 -3.39
C ALA A 102 -5.29 1.30 -3.43
N LEU A 103 -4.42 2.31 -3.51
CA LEU A 103 -4.82 3.72 -3.60
C LEU A 103 -5.41 4.08 -4.97
N LYS A 104 -4.97 3.41 -6.04
CA LYS A 104 -5.59 3.56 -7.36
C LYS A 104 -7.05 3.09 -7.38
N ALA A 105 -7.36 2.05 -6.60
CA ALA A 105 -8.73 1.55 -6.46
C ALA A 105 -9.55 2.39 -5.46
N ASN A 106 -8.95 2.76 -4.32
CA ASN A 106 -9.59 3.65 -3.34
C ASN A 106 -8.54 4.60 -2.74
N PRO A 107 -8.49 5.87 -3.19
CA PRO A 107 -7.55 6.87 -2.68
C PRO A 107 -7.76 7.22 -1.20
N PHE A 108 -8.96 6.98 -0.68
CA PHE A 108 -9.37 7.31 0.69
C PHE A 108 -8.99 6.23 1.70
N ASN A 109 -8.40 5.11 1.28
CA ASN A 109 -8.06 4.01 2.18
C ASN A 109 -6.87 4.38 3.11
N PRO A 110 -7.10 4.63 4.42
CA PRO A 110 -6.04 5.09 5.32
C PRO A 110 -4.98 4.00 5.54
N LYS A 111 -5.38 2.72 5.54
CA LYS A 111 -4.45 1.59 5.68
C LYS A 111 -3.52 1.48 4.48
N ALA A 112 -4.01 1.78 3.27
CA ALA A 112 -3.18 1.78 2.07
C ALA A 112 -2.17 2.93 2.10
N LYS A 113 -2.60 4.15 2.48
CA LYS A 113 -1.70 5.30 2.67
C LYS A 113 -0.61 4.99 3.72
N PHE A 114 -1.00 4.39 4.84
CA PHE A 114 -0.05 4.03 5.90
C PHE A 114 0.98 3.00 5.42
N ARG A 115 0.53 1.95 4.73
CA ARG A 115 1.42 0.92 4.16
C ARG A 115 2.35 1.50 3.08
N LEU A 116 1.88 2.48 2.30
CA LEU A 116 2.72 3.23 1.36
C LEU A 116 3.80 4.02 2.09
N ALA A 117 3.45 4.73 3.17
CA ALA A 117 4.41 5.45 4.00
C ALA A 117 5.50 4.50 4.55
N GLN A 118 5.11 3.33 5.07
CA GLN A 118 6.06 2.31 5.53
C GLN A 118 7.02 1.85 4.42
N GLY A 119 6.50 1.62 3.20
CA GLY A 119 7.32 1.29 2.03
C GLY A 119 8.30 2.40 1.66
N LEU A 120 7.84 3.65 1.60
CA LEU A 120 8.66 4.82 1.28
C LEU A 120 9.75 5.07 2.32
N ILE A 121 9.47 4.84 3.61
CA ILE A 121 10.49 4.90 4.66
C ILE A 121 11.58 3.87 4.37
N ARG A 122 11.23 2.64 4.00
CA ARG A 122 12.21 1.58 3.69
C ARG A 122 13.04 1.91 2.46
N GLU A 123 12.41 2.44 1.41
CA GLU A 123 13.07 2.91 0.18
C GLU A 123 13.99 4.12 0.41
N GLY A 124 13.76 4.92 1.45
CA GLY A 124 14.52 6.14 1.74
C GLY A 124 13.87 7.42 1.21
N SER A 125 12.65 7.32 0.67
CA SER A 125 11.83 8.46 0.26
C SER A 125 11.17 9.14 1.46
N ILE A 126 11.99 9.65 2.39
CA ILE A 126 11.57 10.15 3.71
C ILE A 126 10.58 11.32 3.59
N ILE A 127 10.86 12.30 2.73
CA ILE A 127 10.00 13.49 2.56
C ILE A 127 8.57 13.09 2.18
N LYS A 128 8.42 12.12 1.26
CA LYS A 128 7.09 11.64 0.82
C LYS A 128 6.39 10.87 1.94
N ALA A 129 7.13 10.05 2.67
CA ALA A 129 6.58 9.30 3.80
C ALA A 129 6.08 10.23 4.92
N THR A 130 6.85 11.27 5.26
CA THR A 130 6.50 12.29 6.26
C THR A 130 5.17 12.96 5.90
N LYS A 131 5.00 13.41 4.65
CA LYS A 131 3.75 14.04 4.20
C LYS A 131 2.54 13.11 4.34
N LEU A 132 2.69 11.83 3.97
CA LEU A 132 1.61 10.85 4.12
C LEU A 132 1.25 10.59 5.59
N LEU A 133 2.24 10.56 6.48
CA LEU A 133 1.99 10.44 7.92
C LEU A 133 1.32 11.70 8.49
N ASP A 134 1.75 12.89 8.06
CA ASP A 134 1.11 14.16 8.46
C ASP A 134 -0.38 14.19 8.05
N GLU A 135 -0.70 13.71 6.85
CA GLU A 135 -2.09 13.58 6.39
C GLU A 135 -2.89 12.60 7.25
N LEU A 136 -2.33 11.41 7.52
CA LEU A 136 -2.99 10.39 8.32
C LEU A 136 -3.22 10.81 9.78
N GLU A 137 -2.29 11.55 10.37
CA GLU A 137 -2.38 12.07 11.73
C GLU A 137 -3.47 13.15 11.87
N LYS A 138 -3.82 13.87 10.80
CA LYS A 138 -4.96 14.80 10.81
C LYS A 138 -6.29 14.07 11.00
N ASP A 139 -6.44 12.93 10.33
CA ASP A 139 -7.66 12.12 10.35
C ASP A 139 -7.73 11.20 11.58
N SER A 140 -6.58 10.76 12.10
CA SER A 140 -6.47 9.85 13.23
C SER A 140 -5.33 10.28 14.15
N PRO A 141 -5.56 11.29 15.00
CA PRO A 141 -4.53 11.78 15.91
C PRO A 141 -4.17 10.74 16.97
N ASN A 142 -2.90 10.73 17.39
CA ASN A 142 -2.35 9.88 18.46
C ASN A 142 -2.34 8.35 18.21
N ASP A 143 -2.34 7.88 16.95
CA ASP A 143 -2.10 6.47 16.68
C ASP A 143 -0.65 6.08 17.04
N PRO A 144 -0.42 5.13 17.97
CA PRO A 144 0.93 4.70 18.35
C PRO A 144 1.73 4.11 17.18
N ALA A 145 1.06 3.59 16.14
CA ALA A 145 1.71 3.10 14.93
C ALA A 145 2.42 4.24 14.17
N PHE A 146 1.84 5.43 14.13
CA PHE A 146 2.46 6.59 13.46
C PHE A 146 3.69 7.06 14.22
N ALA A 147 3.62 7.11 15.55
CA ALA A 147 4.76 7.45 16.41
C ALA A 147 5.95 6.48 16.22
N ALA A 148 5.68 5.18 16.04
CA ALA A 148 6.73 4.20 15.77
C ALA A 148 7.43 4.44 14.41
N GLU A 149 6.68 4.78 13.36
CA GLU A 149 7.25 5.09 12.04
C GLU A 149 8.01 6.43 12.02
N ARG A 150 7.54 7.44 12.75
CA ARG A 150 8.26 8.72 12.94
C ARG A 150 9.64 8.53 13.55
N ARG A 151 9.76 7.63 14.54
CA ARG A 151 11.07 7.28 15.13
C ARG A 151 12.01 6.64 14.10
N GLN A 152 11.48 5.83 13.19
CA GLN A 152 12.27 5.24 12.11
C GLN A 152 12.75 6.28 11.10
N ILE A 153 11.90 7.26 10.78
CA ILE A 153 12.27 8.41 9.94
C ILE A 153 13.43 9.18 10.58
N GLN A 154 13.30 9.60 11.84
CA GLN A 154 14.35 10.34 12.55
C GLN A 154 15.68 9.57 12.58
N HIS A 155 15.62 8.26 12.79
CA HIS A 155 16.80 7.41 12.78
C HIS A 155 17.48 7.40 11.40
N LYS A 156 16.70 7.26 10.31
CA LYS A 156 17.23 7.29 8.93
C LYS A 156 17.80 8.66 8.56
N GLU A 157 17.14 9.74 8.95
CA GLU A 157 17.63 11.11 8.70
C GLU A 157 18.96 11.36 9.39
N LYS A 158 19.07 11.00 10.68
CA LYS A 158 20.33 11.11 11.43
C LYS A 158 21.45 10.30 10.78
N GLN A 159 21.16 9.08 10.31
CA GLN A 159 22.14 8.28 9.57
C GLN A 159 22.57 8.93 8.26
N SER A 160 21.64 9.54 7.53
CA SER A 160 21.95 10.27 6.29
C SER A 160 22.80 11.50 6.55
N GLU A 161 22.48 12.29 7.58
CA GLU A 161 23.24 13.48 7.97
C GLU A 161 24.68 13.14 8.37
N ILE A 162 24.87 12.08 9.17
CA ILE A 162 26.20 11.62 9.56
C ILE A 162 27.02 11.22 8.33
N LYS A 163 26.42 10.46 7.40
CA LYS A 163 27.09 10.05 6.14
C LYS A 163 27.47 11.26 5.29
N GLN A 164 26.53 12.18 5.07
CA GLN A 164 26.78 13.40 4.30
C GLN A 164 27.92 14.21 4.92
N ARG A 165 27.90 14.41 6.24
CA ARG A 165 28.96 15.15 6.94
C ARG A 165 30.34 14.50 6.77
N GLN A 166 30.40 13.17 6.84
CA GLN A 166 31.65 12.42 6.62
C GLN A 166 32.14 12.54 5.18
N GLU A 167 31.24 12.43 4.20
CA GLU A 167 31.55 12.59 2.77
C GLU A 167 32.07 14.00 2.47
N PHE A 168 31.41 15.05 2.99
CA PHE A 168 31.85 16.43 2.82
C PHE A 168 33.23 16.68 3.45
N ALA A 169 33.48 16.19 4.67
CA ALA A 169 34.80 16.31 5.31
C ALA A 169 35.91 15.69 4.44
N GLY A 170 35.69 14.48 3.94
CA GLY A 170 36.66 13.81 3.05
C GLY A 170 36.81 14.43 1.66
N MET A 171 35.87 15.28 1.20
CA MET A 171 36.03 16.08 -0.02
C MET A 171 36.86 17.33 0.22
N PHE A 172 36.73 17.99 1.38
CA PHE A 172 37.56 19.14 1.76
C PHE A 172 39.03 18.76 1.99
N ASP A 173 39.29 17.59 2.56
CA ASP A 173 40.65 17.10 2.76
C ASP A 173 41.36 16.80 1.43
N ARG A 174 40.65 16.17 0.47
CA ARG A 174 41.16 15.88 -0.88
C ARG A 174 41.34 17.12 -1.77
N ALA A 175 40.70 18.24 -1.45
CA ALA A 175 40.85 19.49 -2.19
C ALA A 175 42.03 20.35 -1.70
N LYS A 176 42.67 19.95 -0.58
CA LYS A 176 43.86 20.62 -0.03
C LYS A 176 45.18 19.94 -0.44
N GLU A 177 45.12 18.73 -0.99
CA GLU A 177 46.24 18.05 -1.68
C GLU A 177 46.27 18.43 -3.16
#